data_AF-F6D4B6-F1
#
_entry.id   AF-F6D4B6-F1
#
_cell.length_a   1.000
_cell.length_b   1.000
_cell.length_c   1.000
_cell.angle_alpha   90.00
_cell.angle_beta   90.00
_cell.angle_gamma   90.00
#
_symmetry.space_group_name_H-M   'P 1'
#
loop_
_entity.id
_entity.type
_entity.pdbx_description
1 polymer ?
#
loop_
_entity_poly.entity_id
_entity_poly.type
_entity_poly.pdbx_seq_one_letter_code
_entity_poly.pdbx_strand_id
1 'polypeptide(L)'
;MVKCPECGFENPEESNYCFECGNKVTTDSNEPIKKMNSVWFIITILFPIVGIIGGIYYWKKGYKNAPELLMLSIFIAALYSLRL
;
A
#
# COMPACT_ATOMS: atom_id res chain seq x y z
N MET A 1 -8.44 -19.13 -26.94
CA MET A 1 -7.23 -19.97 -27.20
C MET A 1 -6.05 -19.02 -27.35
N VAL A 2 -4.84 -19.41 -26.97
CA VAL A 2 -3.64 -18.55 -27.03
C VAL A 2 -2.53 -19.21 -27.85
N LYS A 3 -1.99 -18.47 -28.82
CA LYS A 3 -0.93 -18.95 -29.69
C LYS A 3 0.43 -18.80 -29.00
N CYS A 4 1.24 -19.85 -29.00
CA CYS A 4 2.59 -19.79 -28.47
C CYS A 4 3.44 -18.83 -29.34
N PRO A 5 4.13 -17.83 -28.75
CA PRO A 5 4.97 -16.92 -29.51
C PRO A 5 6.23 -17.58 -30.08
N GLU A 6 6.64 -18.73 -29.53
CA GLU A 6 7.88 -19.41 -29.91
C GLU A 6 7.68 -20.41 -31.07
N CYS A 7 6.66 -21.25 -31.01
CA CYS A 7 6.41 -22.29 -32.03
C CYS A 7 5.11 -22.10 -32.82
N GLY A 8 4.23 -21.19 -32.40
CA GLY A 8 2.97 -20.93 -33.08
C GLY A 8 1.84 -21.93 -32.77
N PHE A 9 2.02 -22.86 -31.84
CA PHE A 9 0.98 -23.81 -31.43
C PHE A 9 -0.19 -23.11 -30.71
N GLU A 10 -1.43 -23.54 -30.98
CA GLU A 10 -2.62 -23.07 -30.27
C GLU A 10 -2.80 -23.82 -28.95
N ASN A 11 -2.64 -23.10 -27.83
CA ASN A 11 -2.84 -23.63 -26.49
C ASN A 11 -4.17 -23.14 -25.89
N PRO A 12 -4.74 -23.87 -24.91
CA PRO A 12 -5.81 -23.36 -24.05
C PRO A 12 -5.42 -22.04 -23.35
N GLU A 13 -6.38 -21.16 -23.07
CA GLU A 13 -6.10 -19.85 -22.44
C GLU A 13 -5.52 -19.96 -21.01
N GLU A 14 -5.78 -21.08 -20.34
CA GLU A 14 -5.28 -21.36 -18.99
C GLU A 14 -3.88 -22.01 -18.98
N SER A 15 -3.29 -22.29 -20.15
CA SER A 15 -1.98 -22.92 -20.24
C SER A 15 -0.86 -21.94 -19.90
N ASN A 16 -0.16 -22.21 -18.80
CA ASN A 16 1.05 -21.46 -18.42
C ASN A 16 2.26 -21.75 -19.34
N TYR A 17 2.28 -22.93 -19.97
CA TYR A 17 3.35 -23.40 -20.84
C TYR A 17 2.78 -24.06 -22.10
N CYS A 18 3.55 -24.04 -23.18
CA CYS A 18 3.15 -24.60 -24.45
C CYS A 18 3.26 -26.13 -24.42
N PHE A 19 2.21 -26.81 -24.86
CA PHE A 19 2.17 -28.28 -24.86
C PHE A 19 3.05 -28.91 -25.94
N GLU A 20 3.52 -28.13 -26.91
CA GLU A 20 4.39 -28.61 -27.99
C GLU A 20 5.87 -28.33 -27.71
N CYS A 21 6.24 -27.07 -27.40
CA CYS A 21 7.65 -26.69 -27.24
C CYS A 21 8.09 -26.47 -25.78
N GLY A 22 7.16 -26.49 -24.81
CA GLY A 22 7.46 -26.29 -23.38
C GLY A 22 7.75 -24.86 -22.95
N ASN A 23 7.86 -23.90 -23.88
CA ASN A 23 8.06 -22.49 -23.54
C ASN A 23 6.84 -21.88 -22.84
N LYS A 24 7.08 -20.88 -22.00
CA LYS A 24 6.02 -20.18 -21.27
C LYS A 24 5.11 -19.46 -22.26
N VAL A 25 3.80 -19.67 -22.14
CA VAL A 25 2.82 -18.95 -22.95
C VAL A 25 2.39 -17.76 -22.11
N THR A 26 3.02 -16.61 -22.35
CA THR A 26 2.90 -15.44 -21.49
C THR A 26 1.50 -14.81 -21.61
N THR A 27 0.58 -15.23 -20.75
CA THR A 27 -0.43 -14.32 -20.20
C THR A 27 0.26 -13.57 -19.08
N ASP A 28 1.05 -12.56 -19.48
CA ASP A 28 1.49 -11.58 -18.50
C ASP A 28 0.21 -10.95 -17.95
N SER A 29 -0.17 -11.33 -16.73
CA SER A 29 -0.95 -10.49 -15.84
C SER A 29 -0.10 -9.27 -15.49
N ASN A 30 0.17 -8.44 -16.50
CA ASN A 30 0.77 -7.12 -16.43
C ASN A 30 -0.22 -6.13 -15.80
N GLU A 31 -0.94 -6.55 -14.76
CA GLU A 31 -1.46 -5.62 -13.78
C GLU A 31 -0.21 -5.00 -13.15
N PRO A 32 0.06 -3.69 -13.37
CA PRO A 32 1.26 -3.08 -12.83
C PRO A 32 1.22 -3.25 -11.31
N ILE A 33 2.15 -4.02 -10.74
CA ILE A 33 2.32 -4.10 -9.29
C ILE A 33 2.62 -2.67 -8.83
N LYS A 34 1.57 -1.99 -8.36
CA LYS A 34 1.63 -0.59 -7.95
C LYS A 34 2.45 -0.55 -6.66
N LYS A 35 3.77 -0.40 -6.80
CA LYS A 35 4.67 -0.22 -5.65
C LYS A 35 4.24 1.03 -4.89
N MET A 36 3.73 0.83 -3.68
CA MET A 36 3.35 1.91 -2.77
C MET A 36 4.60 2.66 -2.28
N ASN A 37 4.52 3.98 -2.17
CA ASN A 37 5.62 4.81 -1.66
C ASN A 37 5.70 4.74 -0.12
N SER A 38 6.77 4.15 0.42
CA SER A 38 6.97 3.98 1.87
C SER A 38 6.98 5.28 2.69
N VAL A 39 7.23 6.42 2.04
CA VAL A 39 7.22 7.75 2.69
C VAL A 39 5.87 8.04 3.34
N TRP A 40 4.77 7.66 2.68
CA TRP A 40 3.42 7.92 3.19
C TRP A 40 3.09 7.09 4.43
N PHE A 41 3.58 5.85 4.51
CA PHE A 41 3.42 5.02 5.71
C PHE A 41 4.15 5.61 6.92
N ILE A 42 5.36 6.13 6.71
CA ILE A 42 6.17 6.70 7.79
C ILE A 42 5.49 7.95 8.36
N ILE A 43 4.97 8.83 7.50
CA ILE A 43 4.29 10.07 7.92
C ILE A 43 3.03 9.74 8.74
N THR A 44 2.22 8.77 8.29
CA THR A 44 1.01 8.36 9.00
C THR A 44 1.29 7.77 10.38
N ILE A 45 2.44 7.11 10.57
CA ILE A 45 2.81 6.50 11.85
C ILE A 45 3.50 7.49 12.78
N LEU A 46 4.36 8.38 12.26
CA LEU A 46 5.13 9.32 13.09
C LEU A 46 4.26 10.42 13.71
N PHE A 47 3.28 10.96 12.99
CA PHE A 47 2.39 12.00 13.50
C PHE A 47 1.60 11.62 14.78
N PRO A 48 0.92 10.46 14.85
CA PRO A 48 0.23 10.04 16.06
C PRO A 48 1.20 9.71 17.19
N ILE A 49 2.38 9.15 16.91
CA ILE A 49 3.40 8.90 17.93
C ILE A 49 3.85 10.22 18.58
N VAL A 50 4.13 11.25 17.79
CA VAL A 50 4.50 12.59 18.28
C VAL A 50 3.36 13.22 19.06
N GLY A 51 2.12 13.10 18.56
CA GLY A 51 0.92 13.57 19.26
C GLY A 51 0.74 12.91 20.63
N ILE A 52 0.87 11.59 20.71
CA ILE A 52 0.76 10.80 21.94
C ILE A 52 1.84 11.21 22.96
N ILE A 53 3.10 11.29 22.53
CA ILE A 53 4.22 11.68 23.39
C ILE A 53 4.02 13.12 23.91
N GLY A 54 3.67 14.05 23.03
CA GLY A 54 3.39 15.44 23.38
C GLY A 54 2.22 15.56 24.34
N GLY A 55 1.12 14.86 24.07
CA GLY A 55 -0.07 14.84 24.92
C GLY A 55 0.24 14.35 26.34
N ILE A 56 0.96 13.24 26.48
CA ILE A 56 1.40 12.72 27.79
C ILE A 56 2.32 13.72 28.51
N TYR A 57 3.27 14.32 27.79
CA TYR A 57 4.18 15.32 28.34
C TYR A 57 3.42 16.54 28.89
N TYR A 58 2.47 17.08 28.12
CA TYR A 58 1.67 18.23 28.53
C TYR A 58 0.68 17.91 29.65
N TRP A 59 0.11 16.69 29.66
CA TRP A 59 -0.74 16.22 30.75
C TRP A 59 0.02 16.18 32.07
N LYS A 60 1.26 15.68 32.06
CA LYS A 60 2.15 15.67 33.23
C LYS A 60 2.48 17.08 33.72
N LYS A 61 2.42 18.09 32.86
CA LYS A 61 2.69 19.50 33.18
C LYS A 61 1.42 20.28 33.55
N GLY A 62 0.25 19.63 33.61
CA GLY A 62 -1.00 20.22 34.12
C GLY A 62 -1.78 21.07 33.11
N TYR A 63 -1.48 20.96 31.81
CA TYR A 63 -2.22 21.67 30.77
C TYR A 63 -3.57 21.02 30.50
N LYS A 64 -4.66 21.79 30.61
CA LYS A 64 -6.04 21.31 30.41
C LYS A 64 -6.40 20.99 28.96
N ASN A 65 -5.64 21.55 28.01
CA ASN A 65 -5.81 21.39 26.56
C ASN A 65 -4.95 20.26 25.94
N ALA A 66 -4.27 19.46 26.75
CA ALA A 66 -3.58 18.24 26.29
C ALA A 66 -4.44 17.29 25.43
N PRO A 67 -5.72 17.00 25.75
CA PRO A 67 -6.56 16.14 24.90
C PRO A 67 -6.91 16.75 23.54
N GLU A 68 -6.94 18.08 23.44
CA GLU A 68 -7.22 18.82 22.20
C GLU A 68 -6.10 18.62 21.17
N LEU A 69 -4.86 18.54 21.66
CA LEU A 69 -3.64 18.28 20.87
C LEU A 69 -3.61 16.83 20.34
N LEU A 70 -4.08 15.87 21.14
CA LEU A 70 -4.25 14.48 20.71
C LEU A 70 -5.33 14.35 19.63
N MET A 71 -6.49 14.97 19.85
CA MET A 71 -7.61 14.98 18.90
C MET A 71 -7.19 15.59 17.55
N LEU A 72 -6.45 16.71 17.55
CA LEU A 72 -5.91 17.33 16.34
C LEU A 72 -4.95 16.40 15.58
N SER A 73 -4.04 15.71 16.29
CA SER A 73 -3.08 14.80 15.66
C SER A 73 -3.76 13.59 14.99
N ILE A 74 -4.81 13.06 15.63
CA ILE A 74 -5.60 11.92 15.12
C ILE A 74 -6.44 12.36 13.93
N PHE A 75 -7.06 13.54 14.00
CA PHE A 75 -7.89 14.09 12.92
C PHE A 75 -7.08 14.34 11.65
N ILE A 76 -5.90 14.97 11.77
CA ILE A 76 -4.99 15.19 10.62
C ILE A 76 -4.51 13.85 10.04
N ALA A 77 -4.18 12.86 10.87
CA ALA A 77 -3.79 11.53 10.40
C ALA A 77 -4.93 10.81 9.66
N ALA A 78 -6.17 10.96 10.13
CA ALA A 78 -7.36 10.42 9.47
C ALA A 78 -7.62 11.09 8.12
N LEU A 79 -7.51 12.42 8.04
CA LEU A 79 -7.65 13.18 6.78
C LEU A 79 -6.61 12.75 5.74
N TYR A 80 -5.34 12.62 6.13
CA TYR A 80 -4.29 12.13 5.24
C TYR A 80 -4.58 10.70 4.77
N SER A 81 -4.97 9.81 5.68
CA SER A 81 -5.24 8.40 5.37
C SER A 81 -6.44 8.19 4.45
N LEU A 82 -7.46 9.05 4.55
CA LEU A 82 -8.64 9.03 3.70
C LEU A 82 -8.40 9.66 2.31
N ARG A 83 -7.21 10.23 2.06
CA ARG A 83 -6.85 10.94 0.82
C ARG A 83 -8.02 11.79 0.26
N LEU A 84 -8.40 12.83 0.99
CA LEU A 84 -9.00 14.03 0.38
C LEU A 84 -7.94 14.84 -0.38
#